data_AF-A0A921F4H8-F1
#
_entry.id   AF-A0A921F4H8-F1
#
_cell.length_a   1.000
_cell.length_b   1.000
_cell.length_c   1.000
_cell.angle_alpha   90.00
_cell.angle_beta   90.00
_cell.angle_gamma   90.00
#
_symmetry.space_group_name_H-M   'P 1'
#
loop_
_entity.id
_entity.type
_entity.pdbx_description
1 polymer ?
#
loop_
_entity_poly.entity_id
_entity_poly.type
_entity_poly.pdbx_seq_one_letter_code
_entity_poly.pdbx_strand_id
1 'polypeptide(L)'
;IQLLLPGVPFLFQGQEIGAVNQDFRDIGELRDVESLNRYDELRAAGASTDEAFAQVLPGARDHARVPMRWAPTAEVGEKWWQPAAECSAGFTVAEQAGDPESVLEFHRALIRLRRAEPALTSEEVEFPRPRSRDYFAWIRRDPGTSTEIAIEVNLTARAIARPGEVGTSDVILAANTAGGERGDEMAPFEVTVSRRGEAVQGSPK
;
A
#
# COMPACT_ATOMS: atom_id res chain seq x y z
N ILE A 1 2.93 1.20 4.69
CA ILE A 1 3.31 0.19 5.72
C ILE A 1 4.71 -0.39 5.46
N GLN A 2 4.92 -1.17 4.38
CA GLN A 2 6.19 -1.89 4.12
C GLN A 2 7.46 -1.01 4.18
N LEU A 3 7.43 0.20 3.59
CA LEU A 3 8.57 1.13 3.58
C LEU A 3 8.95 1.69 4.95
N LEU A 4 8.11 1.54 5.97
CA LEU A 4 8.25 2.23 7.27
C LEU A 4 8.36 1.26 8.47
N LEU A 5 8.29 -0.05 8.23
CA LEU A 5 8.65 -1.07 9.21
C LEU A 5 10.17 -1.33 9.20
N PRO A 6 10.71 -1.99 10.25
CA PRO A 6 12.08 -2.48 10.24
C PRO A 6 12.33 -3.46 9.08
N GLY A 7 13.56 -3.47 8.56
CA GLY A 7 14.01 -4.39 7.50
C GLY A 7 14.29 -3.73 6.15
N VAL A 8 14.49 -4.55 5.12
CA VAL A 8 14.77 -4.11 3.75
C VAL A 8 13.48 -4.18 2.94
N PRO A 9 12.89 -3.03 2.53
CA PRO A 9 11.66 -3.04 1.75
C PRO A 9 11.95 -3.47 0.31
N PHE A 10 11.05 -4.30 -0.23
CA PHE A 10 11.00 -4.62 -1.66
C PHE A 10 9.77 -3.95 -2.27
N LEU A 11 9.95 -3.34 -3.42
CA LEU A 11 8.89 -2.68 -4.18
C LEU A 11 8.71 -3.43 -5.50
N PHE A 12 7.52 -3.96 -5.73
CA PHE A 12 7.22 -4.65 -6.98
C PHE A 12 6.81 -3.64 -8.06
N GLN A 13 7.14 -3.91 -9.32
CA GLN A 13 6.80 -3.02 -10.43
C GLN A 13 5.29 -2.76 -10.51
N GLY A 14 4.89 -1.50 -10.58
CA GLY A 14 3.48 -1.11 -10.61
C GLY A 14 2.88 -0.86 -9.23
N GLN A 15 3.49 -1.32 -8.14
CA GLN A 15 3.02 -1.03 -6.79
C GLN A 15 3.08 0.48 -6.50
N GLU A 16 4.09 1.16 -7.02
CA GLU A 16 4.32 2.59 -6.86
C GLU A 16 3.29 3.48 -7.56
N ILE A 17 2.58 2.94 -8.55
CA ILE A 17 1.46 3.62 -9.23
C ILE A 17 0.10 3.09 -8.75
N GLY A 18 0.08 2.20 -7.75
CA GLY A 18 -1.14 1.58 -7.27
C GLY A 18 -1.80 0.66 -8.31
N ALA A 19 -1.01 -0.02 -9.13
CA ALA A 19 -1.52 -0.93 -10.16
C ALA A 19 -2.45 -1.99 -9.53
N VAL A 20 -3.64 -2.13 -10.12
CA VAL A 20 -4.68 -3.05 -9.68
C VAL A 20 -4.71 -4.31 -10.54
N ASN A 21 -5.37 -5.34 -10.03
CA ASN A 21 -5.64 -6.55 -10.79
C ASN A 21 -6.33 -6.21 -12.12
N GLN A 22 -5.87 -6.86 -13.18
CA GLN A 22 -6.43 -6.75 -14.51
C GLN A 22 -7.83 -7.36 -14.60
N ASP A 23 -8.72 -6.73 -15.35
CA ASP A 23 -10.08 -7.24 -15.65
C ASP A 23 -10.02 -8.36 -16.71
N PHE A 24 -9.50 -9.53 -16.35
CA PHE A 24 -9.54 -10.70 -17.22
C PHE A 24 -10.96 -11.26 -17.28
N ARG A 25 -11.45 -11.52 -18.50
CA ARG A 25 -12.86 -11.89 -18.74
C ARG A 25 -13.06 -13.39 -18.96
N ASP A 26 -12.02 -14.10 -19.38
CA ASP A 26 -12.07 -15.54 -19.54
C ASP A 26 -10.70 -16.21 -19.36
N ILE A 27 -10.71 -17.54 -19.24
CA ILE A 27 -9.50 -18.36 -19.05
C ILE A 27 -8.50 -18.24 -20.21
N GLY A 28 -8.98 -17.96 -21.42
CA GLY A 28 -8.16 -17.78 -22.62
C GLY A 28 -7.35 -16.49 -22.61
N GLU A 29 -7.66 -15.56 -21.71
CA GLU A 29 -6.83 -14.39 -21.46
C GLU A 29 -5.68 -14.67 -20.49
N LEU A 30 -5.73 -15.73 -19.68
CA LEU A 30 -4.63 -16.12 -18.80
C LEU A 30 -3.53 -16.87 -19.57
N ARG A 31 -2.30 -16.80 -19.08
CA ARG A 31 -1.14 -17.50 -19.66
C ARG A 31 -0.42 -18.37 -18.65
N ASP A 32 -0.64 -18.16 -17.36
CA ASP A 32 -0.03 -18.93 -16.30
C ASP A 32 -0.48 -20.40 -16.30
N VAL A 33 0.47 -21.31 -16.49
CA VAL A 33 0.21 -22.75 -16.59
C VAL A 33 -0.51 -23.31 -15.37
N GLU A 34 -0.18 -22.81 -14.17
CA GLU A 34 -0.84 -23.23 -12.93
C GLU A 34 -2.32 -22.83 -12.91
N SER A 35 -2.64 -21.63 -13.40
CA SER A 35 -4.03 -21.15 -13.50
C SER A 35 -4.82 -21.97 -14.52
N LEU A 36 -4.22 -22.29 -15.67
CA LEU A 36 -4.82 -23.15 -16.70
C LEU A 36 -5.07 -24.58 -16.17
N ASN A 37 -4.07 -25.19 -15.52
CA ASN A 37 -4.21 -26.52 -14.94
C ASN A 37 -5.30 -26.55 -13.85
N ARG A 38 -5.32 -25.53 -12.97
CA ARG A 38 -6.32 -25.44 -11.90
C ARG A 38 -7.74 -25.30 -12.46
N TYR A 39 -7.90 -24.53 -13.53
CA TYR A 39 -9.16 -24.41 -14.24
C TYR A 39 -9.59 -25.76 -14.81
N ASP A 40 -8.70 -26.48 -15.48
CA ASP A 40 -9.00 -27.80 -16.07
C ASP A 40 -9.39 -28.83 -15.00
N GLU A 41 -8.72 -28.84 -13.85
CA GLU A 41 -9.07 -29.67 -12.69
C GLU A 41 -10.50 -29.38 -12.19
N LEU A 42 -10.85 -28.10 -12.05
CA LEU A 42 -12.18 -27.66 -11.60
C LEU A 42 -13.26 -28.06 -12.62
N ARG A 43 -12.97 -27.91 -13.92
CA ARG A 43 -13.86 -28.35 -15.00
C ARG A 43 -14.06 -29.86 -15.00
N ALA A 44 -12.98 -30.63 -14.79
CA ALA A 44 -13.06 -32.08 -14.67
C ALA A 44 -13.84 -32.53 -13.41
N ALA A 45 -13.81 -31.75 -12.34
CA ALA A 45 -14.59 -31.97 -11.13
C ALA A 45 -16.07 -31.57 -11.25
N GLY A 46 -16.50 -31.03 -12.40
CA GLY A 46 -17.89 -30.70 -12.71
C GLY A 46 -18.30 -29.25 -12.47
N ALA A 47 -17.37 -28.36 -12.11
CA ALA A 47 -17.67 -26.92 -12.03
C ALA A 47 -18.00 -26.37 -13.43
N SER A 48 -18.92 -25.42 -13.54
CA SER A 48 -19.16 -24.67 -14.78
C SER A 48 -17.95 -23.81 -15.18
N THR A 49 -17.93 -23.32 -16.42
CA THR A 49 -16.88 -22.40 -16.90
C THR A 49 -16.75 -21.18 -15.99
N ASP A 50 -17.87 -20.55 -15.68
CA ASP A 50 -17.91 -19.32 -14.88
C ASP A 50 -17.46 -19.58 -13.44
N GLU A 51 -17.90 -20.68 -12.82
CA GLU A 51 -17.48 -21.05 -11.47
C GLU A 51 -16.00 -21.40 -11.39
N ALA A 52 -15.49 -22.15 -12.37
CA ALA A 52 -14.08 -22.52 -12.42
C ALA A 52 -13.20 -21.27 -12.61
N PHE A 53 -13.59 -20.39 -13.53
CA PHE A 53 -12.87 -19.14 -13.78
C PHE A 53 -12.90 -18.20 -12.57
N ALA A 54 -14.07 -18.00 -11.95
CA ALA A 54 -14.22 -17.15 -10.77
C ALA A 54 -13.40 -17.65 -9.56
N GLN A 55 -13.12 -18.95 -9.46
CA GLN A 55 -12.23 -19.50 -8.42
C GLN A 55 -10.74 -19.30 -8.73
N VAL A 56 -10.35 -19.35 -10.01
CA VAL A 56 -8.95 -19.20 -10.42
C VAL A 56 -8.52 -17.73 -10.41
N LEU A 57 -9.37 -16.85 -10.95
CA LEU A 57 -9.03 -15.47 -11.25
C LEU A 57 -8.42 -14.71 -10.06
N PRO A 58 -8.96 -14.73 -8.83
CA PRO A 58 -8.41 -13.96 -7.71
C PRO A 58 -6.96 -14.33 -7.33
N GLY A 59 -6.54 -15.55 -7.63
CA GLY A 59 -5.19 -16.06 -7.36
C GLY A 59 -4.26 -16.07 -8.58
N ALA A 60 -4.74 -15.63 -9.74
CA ALA A 60 -3.99 -15.71 -10.99
C ALA A 60 -2.74 -14.80 -10.94
N ARG A 61 -1.57 -15.41 -11.14
CA ARG A 61 -0.28 -14.69 -11.15
C ARG A 61 -0.18 -13.70 -12.30
N ASP A 62 -0.96 -13.90 -13.37
CA ASP A 62 -1.02 -13.02 -14.53
C ASP A 62 -1.36 -11.57 -14.13
N HIS A 63 -2.13 -11.35 -13.06
CA HIS A 63 -2.43 -10.01 -12.54
C HIS A 63 -1.17 -9.18 -12.24
N ALA A 64 -0.16 -9.80 -11.63
CA ALA A 64 1.11 -9.13 -11.29
C ALA A 64 2.10 -9.08 -12.46
N ARG A 65 1.76 -9.74 -13.58
CA ARG A 65 2.67 -9.94 -14.71
C ARG A 65 2.25 -9.19 -15.96
N VAL A 66 1.12 -8.47 -15.91
CA VAL A 66 0.78 -7.50 -16.95
C VAL A 66 1.89 -6.45 -17.11
N PRO A 67 2.14 -5.96 -18.33
CA PRO A 67 3.20 -4.98 -18.53
C PRO A 67 3.01 -3.69 -17.73
N MET A 68 4.13 -3.06 -17.37
CA MET A 68 4.13 -1.78 -16.66
C MET A 68 3.37 -0.70 -17.44
N ARG A 69 2.51 0.04 -16.75
CA ARG A 69 1.67 1.10 -17.34
C ARG A 69 2.40 2.44 -17.34
N TRP A 70 3.17 2.71 -18.40
CA TRP A 70 3.95 3.94 -18.49
C TRP A 70 3.11 5.18 -18.82
N ALA A 71 2.14 5.07 -19.74
CA ALA A 71 1.24 6.16 -20.13
C ALA A 71 -0.14 5.61 -20.53
N PRO A 72 -1.21 6.43 -20.55
CA PRO A 72 -2.58 5.95 -20.76
C PRO A 72 -2.78 5.19 -22.08
N THR A 73 -2.14 5.66 -23.14
CA THR A 73 -2.20 5.09 -24.50
C THR A 73 -0.85 4.52 -24.94
N ALA A 74 0.07 4.24 -24.00
CA ALA A 74 1.28 3.53 -24.37
C ALA A 74 0.83 2.20 -24.96
N GLU A 75 1.09 2.00 -26.27
CA GLU A 75 0.90 0.70 -26.89
C GLU A 75 1.67 -0.29 -26.01
N VAL A 76 0.92 -1.09 -25.27
CA VAL A 76 1.42 -2.31 -24.67
C VAL A 76 1.62 -3.21 -25.88
N GLY A 77 2.72 -2.97 -26.60
CA GLY A 77 2.88 -3.40 -27.99
C GLY A 77 2.50 -4.85 -28.22
N GLU A 78 2.07 -5.17 -29.44
CA GLU A 78 1.60 -6.49 -29.90
C GLU A 78 2.55 -7.68 -29.60
N LYS A 79 3.76 -7.41 -29.10
CA LYS A 79 4.81 -8.37 -28.73
C LYS A 79 4.85 -8.76 -27.24
N TRP A 80 3.94 -8.27 -26.39
CA TRP A 80 3.89 -8.73 -25.01
C TRP A 80 3.15 -10.06 -24.89
N TRP A 81 3.76 -11.00 -24.15
CA TRP A 81 3.21 -12.33 -23.90
C TRP A 81 1.84 -12.29 -23.18
N GLN A 82 1.56 -11.20 -22.46
CA GLN A 82 0.29 -10.90 -21.79
C GLN A 82 -0.22 -9.52 -22.25
N PRO A 83 -1.27 -9.46 -23.08
CA PRO A 83 -1.89 -8.17 -23.41
C PRO A 83 -2.54 -7.60 -22.14
N ALA A 84 -2.38 -6.29 -21.93
CA ALA A 84 -3.15 -5.56 -20.93
C ALA A 84 -4.35 -4.91 -21.64
N ALA A 85 -5.56 -5.14 -21.14
CA ALA A 85 -6.76 -4.44 -21.61
C ALA A 85 -6.64 -2.94 -21.34
N GLU A 86 -7.18 -2.14 -22.26
CA GLU A 86 -7.27 -0.67 -22.23
C GLU A 86 -8.15 -0.16 -21.08
N CYS A 87 -7.69 -0.25 -19.84
CA CYS A 87 -8.32 0.40 -18.69
C CYS A 87 -7.22 0.89 -17.74
N SER A 88 -6.52 1.95 -18.14
CA SER A 88 -5.33 2.46 -17.45
C SER A 88 -5.51 3.82 -16.75
N ALA A 89 -6.68 4.47 -16.88
CA ALA A 89 -6.88 5.82 -16.37
C ALA A 89 -6.60 5.91 -14.85
N GLY A 90 -5.70 6.83 -14.47
CA GLY A 90 -5.32 7.11 -13.08
C GLY A 90 -4.22 6.20 -12.50
N PHE A 91 -3.76 5.18 -13.23
CA PHE A 91 -2.76 4.21 -12.76
C PHE A 91 -1.52 4.16 -13.66
N THR A 92 -1.17 5.26 -14.34
CA THR A 92 0.03 5.31 -15.17
C THR A 92 1.12 6.21 -14.59
N VAL A 93 2.37 5.92 -14.93
CA VAL A 93 3.50 6.77 -14.51
C VAL A 93 3.35 8.18 -15.04
N ALA A 94 2.93 8.36 -16.30
CA ALA A 94 2.77 9.67 -16.91
C ALA A 94 1.69 10.54 -16.24
N GLU A 95 0.61 9.95 -15.73
CA GLU A 95 -0.43 10.68 -15.01
C GLU A 95 0.00 11.07 -13.60
N GLN A 96 0.76 10.21 -12.92
CA GLN A 96 1.13 10.42 -11.52
C GLN A 96 2.46 11.19 -11.34
N ALA A 97 3.35 11.18 -12.33
CA ALA A 97 4.64 11.83 -12.22
C ALA A 97 4.47 13.35 -12.08
N GLY A 98 4.96 13.90 -10.96
CA GLY A 98 4.85 15.33 -10.65
C GLY A 98 3.53 15.75 -10.02
N ASP A 99 2.54 14.86 -9.89
CA ASP A 99 1.35 15.10 -9.09
C ASP A 99 1.65 14.80 -7.60
N PRO A 100 1.70 15.82 -6.72
CA PRO A 100 2.05 15.63 -5.31
C PRO A 100 1.09 14.73 -4.54
N GLU A 101 -0.16 14.61 -5.00
CA GLU A 101 -1.19 13.77 -4.36
C GLU A 101 -1.20 12.34 -4.90
N SER A 102 -0.32 12.03 -5.84
CA SER A 102 -0.25 10.70 -6.45
C SER A 102 0.41 9.64 -5.58
N VAL A 103 0.06 8.38 -5.83
CA VAL A 103 0.69 7.21 -5.18
C VAL A 103 2.19 7.18 -5.48
N LEU A 104 2.60 7.54 -6.70
CA LEU A 104 3.99 7.59 -7.12
C LEU A 104 4.81 8.61 -6.32
N GLU A 105 4.32 9.84 -6.21
CA GLU A 105 5.03 10.88 -5.45
C GLU A 105 5.02 10.58 -3.95
N PHE A 106 3.95 9.96 -3.43
CA PHE A 106 3.92 9.48 -2.05
C PHE A 106 4.96 8.39 -1.79
N HIS A 107 5.15 7.43 -2.70
CA HIS A 107 6.24 6.44 -2.59
C HIS A 107 7.62 7.11 -2.62
N ARG A 108 7.83 8.09 -3.51
CA ARG A 108 9.08 8.87 -3.56
C ARG A 108 9.32 9.62 -2.25
N ALA A 109 8.28 10.24 -1.68
CA ALA A 109 8.34 10.93 -0.40
C ALA A 109 8.70 9.97 0.75
N LEU A 110 8.08 8.79 0.81
CA LEU A 110 8.39 7.74 1.79
C LEU A 110 9.85 7.27 1.68
N ILE A 111 10.37 7.07 0.47
CA ILE A 111 11.77 6.66 0.26
C ILE A 111 12.73 7.76 0.72
N ARG A 112 12.44 9.03 0.39
CA ARG A 112 13.23 10.17 0.87
C ARG A 112 13.20 10.24 2.39
N LEU A 113 12.03 10.10 3.00
CA LEU A 113 11.85 10.13 4.44
C LEU A 113 12.63 9.00 5.14
N ARG A 114 12.51 7.76 4.65
CA ARG A 114 13.26 6.61 5.20
C ARG A 114 14.76 6.83 5.18
N ARG A 115 15.29 7.49 4.15
CA ARG A 115 16.73 7.81 4.03
C ARG A 115 17.16 8.93 4.98
N ALA A 116 16.27 9.88 5.25
CA ALA A 116 16.55 11.04 6.08
C ALA A 116 16.41 10.75 7.59
N GLU A 117 15.58 9.78 7.97
CA GLU A 117 15.28 9.46 9.38
C GLU A 117 15.95 8.15 9.83
N PRO A 118 17.04 8.21 10.63
CA PRO A 118 17.72 7.00 11.14
C PRO A 118 16.79 6.03 11.87
N ALA A 119 15.80 6.54 12.60
CA ALA A 119 14.79 5.75 13.30
C ALA A 119 14.03 4.81 12.35
N LEU A 120 13.79 5.21 11.10
CA LEU A 120 13.10 4.37 10.13
C LEU A 120 13.95 3.21 9.60
N THR A 121 15.27 3.26 9.77
CA THR A 121 16.21 2.18 9.41
C THR A 121 16.67 1.31 10.58
N SER A 122 16.45 1.77 11.81
CA SER A 122 16.76 1.04 13.06
C SER A 122 15.96 -0.26 13.22
N GLU A 123 16.42 -1.18 14.06
CA GLU A 123 15.67 -2.38 14.40
C GLU A 123 14.59 -2.13 15.47
N GLU A 124 14.67 -1.00 16.19
CA GLU A 124 13.73 -0.69 17.27
C GLU A 124 12.33 -0.35 16.73
N VAL A 125 11.36 -1.09 17.25
CA VAL A 125 9.94 -0.90 16.95
C VAL A 125 9.10 -1.18 18.19
N GLU A 126 8.12 -0.31 18.45
CA GLU A 126 7.09 -0.51 19.46
C GLU A 126 5.72 -0.51 18.79
N PHE A 127 4.83 -1.37 19.27
CA PHE A 127 3.43 -1.41 18.84
C PHE A 127 2.52 -0.96 19.99
N PRO A 128 1.88 0.20 19.88
CA PRO A 128 0.93 0.68 20.88
C PRO A 128 -0.18 -0.33 21.19
N ARG A 129 -0.70 -0.28 22.42
CA ARG A 129 -1.78 -1.13 22.92
C ARG A 129 -2.97 -0.25 23.33
N PRO A 130 -4.22 -0.72 23.19
CA PRO A 130 -4.61 -2.03 22.66
C PRO A 130 -4.46 -2.12 21.13
N ARG A 131 -4.32 -3.33 20.60
CA ARG A 131 -4.33 -3.55 19.14
C ARG A 131 -5.76 -3.52 18.62
N SER A 132 -5.95 -2.97 17.43
CA SER A 132 -7.23 -2.93 16.72
C SER A 132 -7.11 -3.62 15.36
N ARG A 133 -8.24 -4.08 14.81
CA ARG A 133 -8.32 -4.56 13.41
C ARG A 133 -8.48 -3.42 12.41
N ASP A 134 -8.99 -2.28 12.89
CA ASP A 134 -9.35 -1.12 12.07
C ASP A 134 -8.22 -0.06 12.05
N TYR A 135 -7.26 -0.16 12.98
CA TYR A 135 -6.16 0.78 13.16
C TYR A 135 -4.84 0.04 13.37
N PHE A 136 -3.81 0.48 12.65
CA PHE A 136 -2.46 -0.04 12.80
C PHE A 136 -1.47 1.08 13.03
N ALA A 137 -0.75 1.01 14.14
CA ALA A 137 0.30 1.96 14.47
C ALA A 137 1.54 1.29 15.02
N TRP A 138 2.67 1.95 14.82
CA TRP A 138 3.94 1.58 15.39
C TRP A 138 4.83 2.80 15.54
N ILE A 139 5.76 2.71 16.49
CA ILE A 139 6.74 3.76 16.79
C ILE A 139 8.11 3.20 16.45
N ARG A 140 8.91 4.01 15.77
CA ARG A 140 10.28 3.72 15.37
C ARG A 140 11.22 4.62 16.14
N ARG A 141 12.31 4.05 16.65
CA ARG A 141 13.31 4.74 17.47
C ARG A 141 14.69 4.47 16.91
N ASP A 142 15.57 5.43 17.07
CA ASP A 142 16.99 5.23 16.83
C ASP A 142 17.73 5.37 18.17
N PRO A 143 18.43 4.34 18.68
CA PRO A 143 19.15 4.43 19.95
C PRO A 143 20.21 5.56 19.97
N GLY A 144 20.68 6.00 18.81
CA GLY A 144 21.63 7.10 18.66
C GLY A 144 21.02 8.50 18.75
N THR A 145 19.69 8.63 18.72
CA THR A 145 19.00 9.92 18.76
C THR A 145 17.80 9.89 19.71
N SER A 146 17.34 11.06 20.17
CA SER A 146 16.09 11.16 20.93
C SER A 146 14.84 11.21 20.04
N THR A 147 14.98 10.93 18.75
CA THR A 147 13.88 11.07 17.79
C THR A 147 13.02 9.81 17.75
N GLU A 148 11.72 9.97 18.01
CA GLU A 148 10.73 8.92 17.82
C GLU A 148 9.81 9.27 16.64
N ILE A 149 9.68 8.34 15.69
CA ILE A 149 8.77 8.46 14.56
C ILE A 149 7.56 7.57 14.80
N ALA A 150 6.38 8.16 14.91
CA ALA A 150 5.12 7.44 14.98
C ALA A 150 4.47 7.35 13.61
N ILE A 151 3.99 6.15 13.28
CA ILE A 151 3.20 5.90 12.08
C ILE A 151 1.83 5.40 12.53
N GLU A 152 0.77 6.01 12.00
CA GLU A 152 -0.62 5.63 12.24
C GLU A 152 -1.33 5.41 10.91
N VAL A 153 -2.12 4.35 10.83
CA VAL A 153 -2.85 3.96 9.62
C VAL A 153 -4.28 3.55 9.98
N ASN A 154 -5.26 4.20 9.36
CA ASN A 154 -6.63 3.69 9.30
C ASN A 154 -6.70 2.59 8.24
N LEU A 155 -7.08 1.37 8.63
CA LEU A 155 -7.17 0.22 7.74
C LEU A 155 -8.57 0.05 7.12
N THR A 156 -9.46 1.04 7.27
CA THR A 156 -10.86 0.94 6.86
C THR A 156 -11.26 2.01 5.85
N ALA A 157 -12.32 1.74 5.11
CA ALA A 157 -12.95 2.66 4.16
C ALA A 157 -13.89 3.69 4.82
N ARG A 158 -13.87 3.81 6.15
CA ARG A 158 -14.70 4.74 6.93
C ARG A 158 -13.81 5.56 7.87
N ALA A 159 -14.31 6.71 8.30
CA ALA A 159 -13.66 7.45 9.37
C ALA A 159 -13.71 6.65 10.68
N ILE A 160 -12.64 6.74 11.47
CA ILE A 160 -12.53 6.15 12.82
C ILE A 160 -12.04 7.20 13.81
N ALA A 161 -12.44 7.08 15.07
CA ALA A 161 -11.82 7.86 16.14
C ALA A 161 -10.34 7.47 16.26
N ARG A 162 -9.45 8.47 16.36
CA ARG A 162 -8.02 8.22 16.49
C ARG A 162 -7.70 7.72 17.90
N PRO A 163 -7.01 6.58 18.04
CA PRO A 163 -6.53 6.11 19.33
C PRO A 163 -5.50 7.10 19.95
N GLY A 164 -5.60 7.31 21.27
CA GLY A 164 -4.81 8.34 21.98
C GLY A 164 -3.39 7.93 22.34
N GLU A 165 -3.00 6.68 22.14
CA GLU A 165 -1.81 6.06 22.73
C GLU A 165 -0.49 6.49 22.08
N VAL A 166 -0.57 7.03 20.87
CA VAL A 166 0.60 7.61 20.17
C VAL A 166 0.98 8.98 20.75
N GLY A 167 0.03 9.73 21.32
CA GLY A 167 0.24 11.07 21.88
C GLY A 167 0.31 12.19 20.82
N THR A 168 0.77 13.37 21.22
CA THR A 168 0.95 14.53 20.33
C THR A 168 2.18 14.38 19.46
N SER A 169 2.05 14.68 18.17
CA SER A 169 3.15 14.52 17.23
C SER A 169 3.05 15.50 16.06
N ASP A 170 4.20 16.03 15.63
CA ASP A 170 4.30 16.90 14.47
C ASP A 170 4.26 16.06 13.20
N VAL A 171 3.23 16.25 12.37
CA VAL A 171 3.08 15.50 11.11
C VAL A 171 4.16 15.94 10.12
N ILE A 172 4.91 14.96 9.60
CA ILE A 172 6.00 15.19 8.63
C ILE A 172 5.69 14.63 7.26
N LEU A 173 4.76 13.68 7.17
CA LEU A 173 4.23 13.15 5.93
C LEU A 173 2.86 12.53 6.20
N ALA A 174 1.91 12.78 5.31
CA ALA A 174 0.58 12.20 5.43
C ALA A 174 -0.05 11.91 4.06
N ALA A 175 -1.06 11.06 4.06
CA ALA A 175 -1.93 10.80 2.92
C ALA A 175 -3.37 10.63 3.40
N ASN A 176 -4.32 11.05 2.56
CA ASN A 176 -5.76 11.01 2.83
C ASN A 176 -6.15 11.72 4.15
N THR A 177 -5.45 12.78 4.53
CA THR A 177 -5.78 13.58 5.72
C THR A 177 -6.67 14.77 5.35
N ALA A 178 -7.56 15.16 6.27
CA ALA A 178 -8.25 16.43 6.19
C ALA A 178 -7.30 17.57 6.59
N GLY A 179 -6.54 18.11 5.63
CA GLY A 179 -5.70 19.29 5.82
C GLY A 179 -4.26 19.04 6.28
N GLY A 180 -3.74 17.81 6.18
CA GLY A 180 -2.32 17.52 6.46
C GLY A 180 -1.95 17.39 7.94
N GLU A 181 -2.90 17.60 8.85
CA GLU A 181 -2.67 17.60 10.30
C GLU A 181 -3.16 16.31 10.98
N ARG A 182 -2.69 16.10 12.22
CA ARG A 182 -3.15 14.99 13.07
C ARG A 182 -4.39 15.42 13.85
N GLY A 183 -5.57 14.99 13.41
CA GLY A 183 -6.85 15.23 14.09
C GLY A 183 -7.25 14.13 15.10
N ASP A 184 -8.33 14.36 15.85
CA ASP A 184 -8.92 13.36 16.76
C ASP A 184 -9.68 12.24 16.02
N GLU A 185 -9.93 12.44 14.72
CA GLU A 185 -10.46 11.42 13.82
C GLU A 185 -9.42 11.11 12.72
N MET A 186 -9.51 9.89 12.17
CA MET A 186 -8.78 9.48 10.98
C MET A 186 -9.76 9.28 9.84
N ALA A 187 -9.54 9.95 8.72
CA ALA A 187 -10.29 9.75 7.49
C ALA A 187 -10.07 8.33 6.91
N PRO A 188 -10.93 7.86 5.99
CA PRO A 188 -10.76 6.57 5.31
C PRO A 188 -9.36 6.39 4.74
N PHE A 189 -8.70 5.27 5.07
CA PHE A 189 -7.34 4.95 4.64
C PHE A 189 -6.28 6.04 4.92
N GLU A 190 -6.53 6.88 5.92
CA GLU A 190 -5.58 7.89 6.34
C GLU A 190 -4.28 7.29 6.86
N VAL A 191 -3.16 7.88 6.46
CA VAL A 191 -1.83 7.59 6.96
C VAL A 191 -1.21 8.88 7.49
N THR A 192 -0.69 8.83 8.71
CA THR A 192 0.13 9.92 9.27
C THR A 192 1.48 9.37 9.74
N VAL A 193 2.55 10.01 9.31
CA VAL A 193 3.91 9.84 9.85
C VAL A 193 4.28 11.11 10.58
N SER A 194 4.72 10.99 11.82
CA SER A 194 4.88 12.13 12.71
C SER A 194 6.07 11.96 13.65
N ARG A 195 6.73 13.07 13.99
CA ARG A 195 7.75 13.10 15.06
C ARG A 195 7.04 13.27 16.39
N ARG A 196 7.24 12.37 17.33
CA ARG A 196 6.66 12.53 18.67
C ARG A 196 7.46 13.60 19.41
N GLY A 197 6.76 14.58 19.98
CA GLY A 197 7.36 15.49 20.95
C GLY A 197 7.75 14.72 22.22
N GLU A 198 8.66 15.27 23.03
CA GLU A 198 8.95 14.71 24.36
C GLU A 198 7.63 14.49 25.10
N ALA A 199 7.45 13.27 25.64
CA ALA A 199 6.29 12.97 26.44
C ALA A 199 6.20 14.02 27.56
N VAL A 200 5.15 14.85 27.54
CA VAL A 200 4.76 15.59 28.73
C VAL A 200 4.53 14.53 29.79
N GLN A 201 5.47 14.37 30.72
CA GLN A 201 5.34 13.46 31.85
C GLN A 201 4.00 13.78 32.51
N GLY A 202 3.04 12.88 32.31
CA GLY A 202 1.73 12.98 32.94
C GLY A 202 1.94 13.10 34.43
N SER A 203 1.49 14.21 35.00
CA SER A 203 1.37 14.37 36.44
C SER A 203 0.53 13.22 36.99
N PRO A 204 0.94 12.58 38.10
CA PRO A 204 0.15 11.50 38.68
C PRO A 204 -1.18 12.06 39.19
N LYS A 205 -2.27 11.38 38.86
CA LYS A 205 -3.51 11.40 39.65
C LYS A 205 -3.61 10.10 40.43
#